data_AF-A0A661FXJ5-F1
#
_entry.id   AF-A0A661FXJ5-F1
#
_cell.length_a   1.000
_cell.length_b   1.000
_cell.length_c   1.000
_cell.angle_alpha   90.00
_cell.angle_beta   90.00
_cell.angle_gamma   90.00
#
_symmetry.space_group_name_H-M   'P 1'
#
loop_
_entity.id
_entity.type
_entity.pdbx_description
1 polymer ?
#
loop_
_entity_poly.entity_id
_entity_poly.type
_entity_poly.pdbx_seq_one_letter_code
_entity_poly.pdbx_strand_id
1 'polypeptide(L)' 'EDENGDRRVRIHAIGFPYNFSGTPPRSSQRFAGLMRVLCDRNGGTFVALTERNR' A
#
# COMPACT_ATOMS: atom_id res chain seq x y z
N GLU A 1 -15.09 -11.90 -3.60
CA GLU A 1 -14.64 -13.21 -4.09
C GLU A 1 -15.56 -13.66 -5.22
N ASP A 2 -15.14 -14.58 -6.07
CA ASP A 2 -16.02 -15.22 -7.06
C ASP A 2 -16.88 -16.32 -6.40
N GLU A 3 -17.64 -17.05 -7.21
CA GLU A 3 -18.52 -18.13 -6.73
C GLU A 3 -17.75 -19.27 -6.05
N ASN A 4 -16.43 -19.35 -6.27
CA ASN A 4 -15.53 -20.36 -5.70
C ASN A 4 -14.73 -19.86 -4.49
N GLY A 5 -14.93 -18.60 -4.07
CA GLY A 5 -14.16 -17.99 -2.98
C GLY A 5 -12.84 -17.37 -3.42
N ASP A 6 -12.54 -17.35 -4.73
CA ASP A 6 -11.29 -16.80 -5.23
C ASP A 6 -11.33 -15.27 -5.30
N ARG A 7 -10.17 -14.66 -5.08
CA ARG A 7 -10.03 -13.21 -5.17
C ARG A 7 -10.12 -12.79 -6.63
N ARG A 8 -11.16 -12.04 -6.97
CA ARG A 8 -11.43 -11.58 -8.34
C ARG A 8 -10.34 -10.68 -8.93
N VAL A 9 -9.56 -10.03 -8.07
CA VAL A 9 -8.49 -9.12 -8.47
C VAL A 9 -7.28 -9.31 -7.58
N ARG A 10 -6.08 -9.07 -8.13
CA ARG A 10 -4.82 -8.96 -7.39
C ARG A 10 -4.29 -7.54 -7.44
N ILE A 11 -4.02 -6.95 -6.27
CA ILE A 11 -3.63 -5.55 -6.14
C ILE A 11 -2.20 -5.45 -5.60
N HIS A 12 -1.32 -4.84 -6.38
CA HIS A 12 0.03 -4.45 -5.95
C HIS A 12 0.14 -2.93 -5.97
N ALA A 13 0.78 -2.35 -4.96
CA ALA A 13 0.92 -0.90 -4.85
C ALA A 13 2.28 -0.49 -4.27
N ILE A 14 2.74 0.70 -4.66
CA ILE A 14 4.00 1.29 -4.20
C ILE A 14 3.72 2.69 -3.64
N GLY A 15 4.27 3.00 -2.46
CA GLY A 15 4.20 4.32 -1.84
C GLY A 15 5.54 5.05 -1.89
N PHE A 16 5.53 6.31 -2.36
CA PHE A 16 6.72 7.18 -2.49
C PHE A 16 6.64 8.41 -1.55
N PRO A 17 6.90 8.26 -0.24
CA PRO A 17 6.84 9.36 0.73
C PRO A 17 8.08 10.28 0.71
N TYR A 18 8.60 10.64 -0.47
CA TYR A 18 9.90 11.32 -0.59
C TYR A 18 9.89 12.84 -0.54
N ASN A 19 8.72 13.45 -0.67
CA ASN A 19 8.58 14.92 -0.73
C ASN A 19 8.16 15.53 0.61
N PHE A 20 8.33 14.79 1.71
CA PHE A 20 8.00 15.27 3.04
C PHE A 20 9.27 15.70 3.77
N SER A 21 9.32 16.95 4.23
CA SER A 21 10.30 17.39 5.21
C SER A 21 9.76 17.07 6.62
N GLY A 22 10.35 16.07 7.28
CA GLY A 22 9.95 15.63 8.62
C GLY A 22 8.84 14.58 8.62
N THR A 23 7.89 14.67 9.56
CA THR A 23 6.84 13.67 9.73
C THR A 23 5.89 13.65 8.53
N PRO A 24 5.63 12.49 7.89
CA PRO A 24 4.67 12.40 6.81
C PRO A 24 3.27 12.85 7.24
N PRO A 25 2.51 13.55 6.38
CA PRO A 25 1.14 13.95 6.66
C PRO A 25 0.29 12.75 7.09
N ARG A 26 -0.67 13.00 7.99
CA ARG A 26 -1.60 11.97 8.49
C ARG A 26 -2.34 11.26 7.36
N SER A 27 -2.65 11.96 6.27
CA SER A 27 -3.27 11.39 5.07
C SER A 27 -2.39 10.34 4.41
N SER A 28 -1.08 10.58 4.30
CA SER A 28 -0.12 9.63 3.73
C SER A 28 0.03 8.37 4.59
N GLN A 29 0.03 8.53 5.92
CA GLN A 29 0.05 7.40 6.85
C GLN A 29 -1.23 6.56 6.72
N ARG A 30 -2.41 7.21 6.66
CA ARG A 30 -3.70 6.54 6.45
C ARG A 30 -3.76 5.83 5.11
N PHE A 31 -3.26 6.45 4.05
CA PHE A 31 -3.16 5.86 2.73
C PHE A 31 -2.30 4.59 2.75
N ALA A 32 -1.12 4.64 3.39
CA ALA A 32 -0.24 3.48 3.52
C ALA A 32 -0.90 2.34 4.31
N GLY A 33 -1.62 2.66 5.40
CA GLY A 33 -2.40 1.68 6.16
C GLY A 33 -3.52 1.04 5.33
N LEU A 34 -4.29 1.86 4.61
CA LEU A 34 -5.33 1.40 3.69
C LEU A 34 -4.77 0.46 2.63
N MET A 35 -3.71 0.86 1.94
CA MET A 35 -3.11 0.07 0.86
C MET A 35 -2.49 -1.24 1.36
N ARG A 36 -1.93 -1.26 2.58
CA ARG A 36 -1.44 -2.49 3.21
C ARG A 36 -2.57 -3.51 3.38
N VAL A 37 -3.71 -3.09 3.96
CA VAL A 37 -4.88 -3.97 4.14
C VAL A 37 -5.49 -4.35 2.80
N LEU A 38 -5.58 -3.41 1.86
CA LEU A 38 -6.19 -3.66 0.55
C LEU A 38 -5.37 -4.67 -0.26
N CYS A 39 -4.05 -4.54 -0.30
CA CYS A 39 -3.17 -5.50 -0.97
C CYS A 39 -3.24 -6.87 -0.28
N ASP A 40 -3.17 -6.89 1.05
CA ASP A 40 -3.26 -8.12 1.85
C ASP A 40 -4.57 -8.87 1.63
N ARG A 41 -5.70 -8.16 1.51
CA ARG A 41 -7.03 -8.72 1.21
C ARG A 41 -7.27 -9.06 -0.25
N ASN A 42 -6.42 -8.60 -1.17
CA ASN A 42 -6.49 -8.91 -2.60
C ASN A 42 -5.33 -9.77 -3.10
N GLY A 43 -4.45 -10.23 -2.21
CA GLY A 43 -3.46 -11.28 -2.50
C GLY A 43 -2.24 -10.71 -3.22
N GLY A 44 -2.00 -9.41 -3.07
CA GLY A 44 -0.81 -8.74 -3.57
C GLY A 44 -0.03 -8.08 -2.45
N THR A 45 0.81 -7.11 -2.81
CA THR A 45 1.85 -6.57 -1.91
C THR A 45 1.86 -5.06 -1.96
N PHE A 46 2.02 -4.46 -0.79
CA PHE A 46 2.31 -3.03 -0.65
C PHE A 46 3.77 -2.81 -0.27
N VAL A 47 4.49 -2.02 -1.06
CA VAL A 47 5.88 -1.62 -0.77
C VAL A 47 5.93 -0.12 -0.51
N ALA A 48 6.44 0.28 0.65
CA ALA A 48 6.72 1.69 0.95
C ALA A 48 8.22 1.90 0.88
N LEU A 49 8.66 2.86 0.07
CA LEU A 49 10.07 3.23 0.03
C LEU A 49 10.32 4.37 1.02
N THR A 50 10.99 4.07 2.13
CA THR A 50 11.23 5.04 3.21
C THR A 50 12.51 5.86 2.98
N GLU A 51 13.38 5.40 2.10
CA GLU A 51 14.70 5.99 1.85
C GLU A 51 14.90 6.25 0.35
N ARG A 52 15.46 7.42 0.01
CA ARG A 52 15.67 7.85 -1.38
C ARG A 52 16.85 7.11 -2.03
N ASN A 53 17.88 6.80 -1.24
CA ASN A 53 19.01 5.98 -1.67
C ASN A 53 18.85 4.62 -1.01
N ARG A 54 18.78 3.57 -1.83
CA ARG A 54 18.65 2.17 -1.40
C ARG A 54 19.98 1.46 -1.60
#